data_AF-A0A1I0PXR2-F1
#
_entry.id   AF-A0A1I0PXR2-F1
#
_cell.length_a   1.000
_cell.length_b   1.000
_cell.length_c   1.000
_cell.angle_alpha   90.00
_cell.angle_beta   90.00
_cell.angle_gamma   90.00
#
_symmetry.space_group_name_H-M   'P 1'
#
loop_
_entity.id
_entity.type
_entity.pdbx_description
1 polymer ?
#
loop_
_entity_poly.entity_id
_entity_poly.type
_entity_poly.pdbx_seq_one_letter_code
_entity_poly.pdbx_strand_id
1 'polypeptide(L)'
;MKNKTLAIVAYITLIGWVIAYLQYKNQAEKSPLVRYHLTQALGIFIFAIALNIVIAIIASIIPSLGTILSIAGLLPLILLIFGIISASNEALSPVPGIGKLFENKFSFLN
;
A
#
# COMPACT_ATOMS: atom_id res chain seq x y z
N MET A 1 5.49 -19.58 2.86
CA MET A 1 4.25 -19.09 3.54
C MET A 1 3.05 -19.32 2.62
N LYS A 2 1.82 -19.42 3.14
CA LYS A 2 0.61 -19.46 2.28
C LYS A 2 0.44 -18.11 1.56
N ASN A 3 -0.13 -18.11 0.36
CA ASN A 3 -0.35 -16.90 -0.45
C ASN A 3 -1.13 -15.82 0.31
N LYS A 4 -2.17 -16.21 1.05
CA LYS A 4 -2.93 -15.32 1.94
C LYS A 4 -2.02 -14.59 2.95
N THR A 5 -1.12 -15.31 3.60
CA THR A 5 -0.21 -14.73 4.58
C THR A 5 0.75 -13.74 3.92
N LEU A 6 1.29 -14.08 2.74
CA LEU A 6 2.14 -13.16 1.97
C LEU A 6 1.39 -11.88 1.55
N ALA A 7 0.15 -12.03 1.11
CA ALA A 7 -0.71 -10.90 0.75
C ALA A 7 -0.98 -9.96 1.93
N ILE A 8 -1.21 -10.50 3.14
CA ILE A 8 -1.39 -9.70 4.36
C ILE A 8 -0.06 -9.03 4.77
N VAL A 9 1.05 -9.78 4.74
CA VAL A 9 2.38 -9.26 5.13
C VAL A 9 2.82 -8.08 4.27
N ALA A 10 2.38 -8.02 3.01
CA ALA A 10 2.66 -6.90 2.12
C ALA A 10 2.21 -5.53 2.67
N TYR A 11 1.21 -5.49 3.56
CA TYR A 11 0.65 -4.26 4.12
C TYR A 11 1.22 -3.85 5.49
N ILE A 12 1.99 -4.70 6.16
CA ILE A 12 2.35 -4.46 7.57
C ILE A 12 3.34 -3.29 7.69
N THR A 13 4.42 -3.34 6.90
CA THR A 13 5.45 -2.29 6.81
C THR A 13 6.11 -2.36 5.44
N LEU A 14 6.94 -1.36 5.09
CA LEU A 14 7.78 -1.44 3.90
C LEU A 14 8.74 -2.65 3.94
N ILE A 15 9.23 -3.03 5.14
CA ILE A 15 10.04 -4.25 5.34
C ILE A 15 9.19 -5.49 5.05
N GLY A 16 7.97 -5.56 5.59
CA GLY A 16 7.02 -6.63 5.29
C GLY A 16 6.72 -6.75 3.80
N TRP A 17 6.56 -5.61 3.11
CA TRP A 17 6.39 -5.56 1.67
C TRP A 17 7.58 -6.15 0.91
N VAL A 18 8.82 -5.78 1.28
CA VAL A 18 10.03 -6.35 0.67
C VAL A 18 10.10 -7.87 0.89
N ILE A 19 9.82 -8.35 2.10
CA ILE A 19 9.80 -9.79 2.41
C ILE A 19 8.76 -10.51 1.54
N ALA A 20 7.54 -9.96 1.43
CA ALA A 20 6.48 -10.53 0.61
C ALA A 20 6.86 -10.56 -0.88
N TYR A 21 7.50 -9.49 -1.38
CA TYR A 21 7.97 -9.41 -2.76
C TYR A 21 9.06 -10.45 -3.07
N LEU A 22 10.07 -10.58 -2.20
CA LEU A 22 11.15 -11.54 -2.39
C LEU A 22 10.62 -12.99 -2.37
N GLN A 23 9.72 -13.31 -1.44
CA GLN A 23 9.07 -14.63 -1.43
C GLN A 23 8.22 -14.85 -2.68
N TYR A 24 7.43 -13.87 -3.11
CA TYR A 24 6.67 -13.92 -4.36
C TYR A 24 7.57 -14.17 -5.58
N LYS A 25 8.73 -13.50 -5.67
CA LYS A 25 9.70 -13.70 -6.77
C LYS A 25 10.35 -15.09 -6.75
N ASN A 26 10.46 -15.73 -5.59
CA ASN A 26 11.02 -17.08 -5.48
C ASN A 26 10.00 -18.21 -5.68
N GLN A 27 8.69 -17.90 -5.75
CA GLN A 27 7.67 -18.91 -6.05
C GLN A 27 7.80 -19.39 -7.50
N ALA A 28 7.71 -20.72 -7.72
CA ALA A 28 7.65 -21.33 -9.05
C ALA A 28 6.42 -20.84 -9.84
N GLU A 29 5.25 -20.79 -9.17
CA GLU A 29 4.02 -20.24 -9.71
C GLU A 29 3.67 -18.91 -9.03
N LYS A 30 3.48 -17.87 -9.83
CA LYS A 30 3.16 -16.53 -9.32
C LYS A 30 1.69 -16.43 -8.93
N SER A 31 1.42 -16.25 -7.64
CA SER A 31 0.06 -16.05 -7.13
C SER A 31 -0.53 -14.70 -7.58
N PRO A 32 -1.69 -14.69 -8.28
CA PRO A 32 -2.40 -13.45 -8.61
C PRO A 32 -2.79 -12.63 -7.38
N LEU A 33 -3.16 -13.32 -6.28
CA LEU A 33 -3.50 -12.72 -4.99
C LEU A 33 -2.32 -11.92 -4.43
N VAL A 34 -1.15 -12.55 -4.33
CA VAL A 34 0.05 -11.89 -3.79
C VAL A 34 0.49 -10.74 -4.69
N ARG A 35 0.46 -10.93 -6.02
CA ARG A 35 0.77 -9.86 -6.99
C ARG A 35 -0.13 -8.63 -6.80
N TYR A 36 -1.43 -8.86 -6.67
CA TYR A 36 -2.41 -7.81 -6.53
C TYR A 36 -2.20 -7.03 -5.22
N HIS A 37 -2.03 -7.72 -4.11
CA HIS A 37 -1.82 -7.07 -2.82
C HIS A 37 -0.44 -6.41 -2.68
N LEU A 38 0.61 -6.94 -3.34
CA LEU A 38 1.89 -6.22 -3.49
C LEU A 38 1.72 -4.90 -4.24
N THR A 39 0.92 -4.90 -5.32
CA THR A 39 0.62 -3.69 -6.10
C THR A 39 -0.11 -2.66 -5.24
N GLN A 40 -1.20 -3.08 -4.58
CA GLN A 40 -2.02 -2.19 -3.76
C GLN A 40 -1.25 -1.65 -2.56
N ALA A 41 -0.49 -2.48 -1.85
CA ALA A 41 0.31 -2.05 -0.70
C ALA A 41 1.42 -1.06 -1.09
N LEU A 42 2.14 -1.31 -2.19
CA LEU A 42 3.14 -0.38 -2.68
C LEU A 42 2.52 0.96 -3.08
N GLY A 43 1.34 0.91 -3.72
CA GLY A 43 0.57 2.10 -4.04
C GLY A 43 0.24 2.94 -2.81
N ILE A 44 -0.17 2.32 -1.71
CA ILE A 44 -0.40 3.02 -0.44
C ILE A 44 0.89 3.66 0.09
N PHE A 45 2.02 2.96 0.06
CA PHE A 45 3.29 3.53 0.53
C PHE A 45 3.74 4.74 -0.31
N ILE A 46 3.61 4.66 -1.64
CA ILE A 46 3.91 5.78 -2.54
C ILE A 46 2.97 6.96 -2.27
N PHE A 47 1.67 6.68 -2.12
CA PHE A 47 0.68 7.69 -1.77
C PHE A 47 0.97 8.35 -0.42
N ALA A 48 1.39 7.57 0.59
CA ALA A 48 1.75 8.07 1.90
C ALA A 48 2.93 9.07 1.83
N ILE A 49 3.96 8.74 1.05
CA ILE A 49 5.11 9.63 0.84
C ILE A 49 4.65 10.92 0.15
N ALA A 50 3.88 10.81 -0.94
CA ALA A 50 3.39 11.97 -1.68
C ALA A 50 2.52 12.89 -0.81
N LEU A 51 1.60 12.31 -0.02
CA LEU A 51 0.73 13.05 0.90
C LEU A 51 1.54 13.80 1.96
N ASN A 52 2.52 13.15 2.58
CA ASN A 52 3.35 13.79 3.61
C ASN A 52 4.21 14.92 3.03
N ILE A 53 4.73 14.78 1.80
CA ILE A 53 5.44 15.86 1.11
C ILE A 53 4.51 17.07 0.91
N VAL A 54 3.27 16.84 0.43
CA VAL A 54 2.30 17.92 0.23
C VAL A 54 1.95 18.61 1.56
N ILE A 55 1.70 17.85 2.62
CA ILE A 55 1.41 18.40 3.95
C ILE A 55 2.60 19.23 4.46
N ALA A 56 3.83 18.75 4.31
CA ALA A 56 5.03 19.45 4.75
C ALA A 56 5.23 20.78 4.01
N ILE A 57 5.01 20.81 2.69
CA ILE A 57 5.07 22.04 1.89
C ILE A 57 4.01 23.03 2.39
N ILE A 58 2.75 22.59 2.56
CA ILE A 58 1.67 23.46 3.04
C ILE A 58 1.99 24.01 4.44
N ALA A 59 2.46 23.15 5.36
CA ALA A 59 2.82 23.55 6.71
C ALA A 59 3.95 24.59 6.76
N SER A 60 4.89 24.55 5.79
CA SER A 60 5.98 25.52 5.70
C SER A 60 5.51 26.92 5.28
N ILE A 61 4.41 27.01 4.51
CA ILE A 61 3.86 28.27 4.00
C ILE A 61 2.77 28.80 4.95
N ILE A 62 1.88 27.91 5.42
CA ILE A 62 0.74 28.21 6.27
C ILE A 62 0.72 27.22 7.45
N PRO A 63 1.45 27.51 8.54
CA PRO A 63 1.59 26.57 9.67
C PRO A 63 0.26 26.12 10.28
N SER A 64 -0.71 27.03 10.41
CA SER A 64 -2.04 26.73 10.96
C SER A 64 -2.81 25.70 10.14
N LEU A 65 -2.70 25.77 8.80
CA LEU A 65 -3.31 24.80 7.90
C LEU A 65 -2.57 23.45 7.96
N GLY A 66 -1.24 23.49 8.06
CA GLY A 66 -0.43 22.29 8.27
C GLY A 66 -0.83 21.49 9.51
N THR A 67 -1.12 22.16 10.62
CA THR A 67 -1.60 21.50 11.85
C THR A 67 -2.94 20.79 11.63
N ILE A 68 -3.89 21.43 10.93
CA ILE A 68 -5.20 20.83 10.62
C ILE A 68 -5.05 19.63 9.69
N LEU A 69 -4.19 19.74 8.67
CA LEU A 69 -3.98 18.68 7.68
C LEU A 69 -3.17 17.49 8.23
N SER A 70 -2.53 17.62 9.39
CA SER A 70 -1.77 16.52 10.01
C SER A 70 -2.64 15.27 10.27
N ILE A 71 -3.95 15.47 10.51
CA ILE A 71 -4.94 14.39 10.64
C ILE A 71 -5.06 13.57 9.34
N ALA A 72 -4.94 14.22 8.18
CA ALA A 72 -4.96 13.53 6.89
C ALA A 72 -3.76 12.57 6.72
N GLY A 73 -2.65 12.80 7.46
CA GLY A 73 -1.51 11.89 7.52
C GLY A 73 -1.85 10.50 8.08
N LEU A 74 -3.01 10.32 8.72
CA LEU A 74 -3.51 9.02 9.17
C LEU A 74 -4.21 8.23 8.06
N LEU A 75 -4.56 8.87 6.94
CA LEU A 75 -5.27 8.22 5.84
C LEU A 75 -4.56 6.96 5.31
N PRO A 76 -3.22 6.94 5.07
CA PRO A 76 -2.53 5.74 4.65
C PRO A 76 -2.70 4.56 5.61
N LEU A 77 -2.74 4.79 6.93
CA LEU A 77 -2.95 3.73 7.91
C LEU A 77 -4.33 3.08 7.74
N ILE A 78 -5.36 3.90 7.52
CA ILE A 78 -6.73 3.43 7.24
C ILE A 78 -6.74 2.59 5.95
N LEU A 79 -6.05 3.05 4.91
CA LEU A 79 -5.96 2.32 3.63
C LEU A 79 -5.20 0.99 3.76
N LEU A 80 -4.15 0.91 4.59
CA LEU A 80 -3.46 -0.34 4.91
C LEU A 80 -4.42 -1.34 5.57
N ILE A 81 -5.27 -0.88 6.51
CA ILE A 81 -6.28 -1.73 7.16
C ILE A 81 -7.27 -2.28 6.14
N PHE A 82 -7.79 -1.44 5.23
CA PHE A 82 -8.66 -1.91 4.14
C PHE A 82 -7.97 -2.95 3.25
N GLY A 83 -6.69 -2.73 2.92
CA GLY A 83 -5.87 -3.69 2.19
C GLY A 83 -5.74 -5.03 2.90
N ILE A 84 -5.47 -5.01 4.21
CA ILE A 84 -5.38 -6.22 5.06
C ILE A 84 -6.71 -6.97 5.10
N ILE A 85 -7.84 -6.26 5.25
CA ILE A 85 -9.17 -6.87 5.25
C ILE A 85 -9.44 -7.56 3.91
N SER A 86 -9.16 -6.89 2.79
CA SER A 86 -9.33 -7.48 1.45
C SER A 86 -8.45 -8.72 1.26
N ALA A 87 -7.17 -8.65 1.65
CA ALA A 87 -6.24 -9.77 1.59
C ALA A 87 -6.65 -10.94 2.48
N SER A 88 -7.22 -10.65 3.65
CA SER A 88 -7.75 -11.65 4.59
C SER A 88 -8.98 -12.36 4.04
N ASN A 89 -9.75 -11.70 3.18
CA ASN A 89 -10.88 -12.29 2.45
C ASN A 89 -10.46 -12.88 1.10
N GLU A 90 -9.17 -12.86 0.76
CA GLU A 90 -8.63 -13.36 -0.51
C GLU A 90 -9.26 -12.67 -1.74
N ALA A 91 -9.75 -11.44 -1.54
CA ALA A 91 -10.45 -10.66 -2.54
C ALA A 91 -9.48 -9.71 -3.26
N LEU A 92 -9.55 -9.70 -4.59
CA LEU A 92 -8.80 -8.78 -5.46
C LEU A 92 -9.52 -7.44 -5.59
N SER A 93 -9.81 -6.80 -4.45
CA SER A 93 -10.53 -5.54 -4.40
C SER A 93 -9.55 -4.37 -4.26
N PRO A 94 -9.71 -3.29 -5.06
CA PRO A 94 -8.81 -2.15 -4.99
C PRO A 94 -9.00 -1.43 -3.65
N VAL A 95 -7.90 -0.91 -3.13
CA VAL A 95 -7.94 -0.04 -1.96
C VAL A 95 -8.80 1.20 -2.29
N PRO A 96 -9.75 1.60 -1.42
CA PRO A 96 -10.65 2.71 -1.71
C PRO A 96 -9.93 4.00 -2.08
N GLY A 97 -10.48 4.73 -3.06
CA GLY A 97 -9.97 6.02 -3.52
C GLY A 97 -8.75 5.95 -4.44
N ILE A 98 -7.70 5.20 -4.05
CA ILE A 98 -6.40 5.24 -4.75
C ILE A 98 -6.03 3.95 -5.49
N GLY A 99 -6.64 2.81 -5.14
CA GLY A 99 -6.14 1.49 -5.54
C GLY A 99 -6.08 1.26 -7.05
N LYS A 100 -7.07 1.77 -7.79
CA LYS A 100 -7.13 1.68 -9.25
C LYS A 100 -6.00 2.45 -9.96
N LEU A 101 -5.45 3.50 -9.34
CA LEU A 101 -4.38 4.31 -9.94
C LEU A 101 -3.07 3.52 -10.09
N PHE A 102 -2.87 2.52 -9.23
CA PHE A 102 -1.64 1.74 -9.17
C PHE A 102 -1.72 0.41 -9.92
N GLU A 103 -2.91 0.01 -10.38
CA GLU A 103 -3.06 -1.21 -11.19
C GLU A 103 -2.23 -1.10 -12.47
N ASN A 104 -1.46 -2.15 -12.76
CA ASN A 104 -0.56 -2.25 -13.91
C ASN A 104 0.56 -1.20 -13.99
N LYS A 105 0.85 -0.47 -12.89
CA LYS A 105 1.95 0.52 -12.87
C LYS A 105 3.33 -0.07 -12.56
N PHE A 106 3.37 -1.26 -11.94
CA PHE A 106 4.62 -1.87 -11.48
C PHE A 106 5.00 -3.06 -12.38
N SER A 107 5.72 -2.79 -13.45
CA SER A 107 6.13 -3.82 -14.44
C SER A 107 6.97 -4.95 -13.83
N PHE A 108 7.73 -4.67 -12.76
CA PHE A 108 8.56 -5.66 -12.07
C PHE A 108 7.74 -6.68 -11.24
N LEU A 109 6.45 -6.43 -11.02
CA LEU A 109 5.49 -7.36 -10.40
C LEU A 109 4.81 -8.28 -11.42
N ASN A 110 5.02 -8.06 -12.72
CA ASN A 110 4.53 -8.95 -13.77
C ASN A 110 5.44 -10.16 -13.98
#